data_AF-A0A4S8QMF3-F1
#
_entry.id   AF-A0A4S8QMF3-F1
#
_cell.length_a   1.000
_cell.length_b   1.000
_cell.length_c   1.000
_cell.angle_alpha   90.00
_cell.angle_beta   90.00
_cell.angle_gamma   90.00
#
_symmetry.space_group_name_H-M   'P 1'
#
loop_
_entity.id
_entity.type
_entity.pdbx_description
1 polymer ?
#
loop_
_entity_poly.entity_id
_entity_poly.type
_entity_poly.pdbx_seq_one_letter_code
_entity_poly.pdbx_strand_id
1 'polypeptide(L)'
;MGSSQSTPNSTSPAEAQRILLEKIQNMQLQTEEDDYIHVNEKGAAHQATSRAQWTPLSAARVEKWEEELLSDPKNRLALSALSSADPRTVLTSRTTLNQDQQIFSVKIPFEGAPITNQRQSGRCWLFASTNVFRVALMKRHNLKEFELSQAYLFFWDKLEKANWFLEQILDTVGEDLDGRLVQRLMESPVSDGGQWDMVYNLVNKYGLVPQVLYPDSFNAQASSVINSIITTKLREDALKLRAAATTKSPSTLNSLKEHMVRQIHLILTLALGPPPASDTAFTWQYLDKDDKAQELKVTPIQFAKELNTPKSIRITNSTVHDMFSLVNDPRNEYNTLLTVDRLGNIVGGRPITYVNVSMPVMKAACISMLKAGLPIFFGSDVGKYSNSKSGVMDLDLIDYELGFNIKLGMSKAQRLMTGESAMTHAMVLTAVHLDEEGKSVRWRVQNSWGEGAGTDGWFVMSDAWMDEFVYQAVVEPRFVAKSVRDVLGGEAKVLNLWDPMGALA
;
A
#
# COMPACT_ATOMS: atom_id res chain seq x y z
N MET A 1 56.73 -62.25 56.57
CA MET A 1 56.24 -60.88 56.30
C MET A 1 55.46 -60.92 55.00
N GLY A 2 54.23 -60.40 54.97
CA GLY A 2 53.38 -60.33 53.78
C GLY A 2 52.62 -59.00 53.76
N SER A 3 52.21 -58.56 52.57
CA SER A 3 51.39 -57.36 52.36
C SER A 3 50.52 -57.48 51.09
N SER A 4 49.32 -56.92 51.15
CA SER A 4 48.29 -56.94 50.10
C SER A 4 47.66 -55.55 49.90
N GLN A 5 47.54 -55.17 48.63
CA GLN A 5 46.54 -54.36 47.90
C GLN A 5 45.86 -53.09 48.48
N SER A 6 45.80 -52.06 47.60
CA SER A 6 44.53 -51.52 47.07
C SER A 6 44.76 -50.64 45.82
N THR A 7 44.04 -50.92 44.73
CA THR A 7 44.08 -50.26 43.39
C THR A 7 43.05 -49.12 43.24
N PRO A 8 43.25 -48.16 42.30
CA PRO A 8 42.34 -47.04 42.08
C PRO A 8 41.19 -47.35 41.12
N ASN A 9 40.01 -46.80 41.42
CA ASN A 9 38.77 -46.92 40.62
C ASN A 9 38.94 -46.33 39.21
N SER A 10 38.73 -47.17 38.19
CA SER A 10 38.52 -46.74 36.80
C SER A 10 37.03 -46.63 36.55
N THR A 11 36.56 -45.44 36.16
CA THR A 11 35.18 -45.19 35.76
C THR A 11 34.89 -46.00 34.49
N SER A 12 33.78 -46.76 34.48
CA SER A 12 33.50 -47.65 33.35
C SER A 12 33.15 -46.85 32.08
N PRO A 13 33.46 -47.36 30.86
CA PRO A 13 33.09 -46.69 29.61
C PRO A 13 31.59 -46.37 29.51
N ALA A 14 30.74 -47.20 30.12
CA ALA A 14 29.30 -47.01 30.19
C ALA A 14 28.89 -45.81 31.07
N GLU A 15 29.59 -45.56 32.18
CA GLU A 15 29.35 -44.39 33.04
C GLU A 15 29.82 -43.09 32.37
N ALA A 16 30.96 -43.11 31.67
CA ALA A 16 31.43 -41.96 30.91
C ALA A 16 30.45 -41.58 29.78
N GLN A 17 29.87 -42.58 29.11
CA GLN A 17 28.88 -42.40 28.06
C GLN A 17 27.53 -41.90 28.62
N ARG A 18 27.16 -42.34 29.82
CA ARG A 18 25.96 -41.87 30.54
C ARG A 18 26.10 -40.42 31.00
N ILE A 19 27.28 -40.03 31.52
CA ILE A 19 27.59 -38.64 31.88
C ILE A 19 27.62 -37.74 30.64
N LEU A 20 28.11 -38.24 29.50
CA LEU A 20 28.07 -37.50 28.23
C LEU A 20 26.63 -37.33 27.72
N LEU A 21 25.80 -38.37 27.81
CA LEU A 21 24.38 -38.31 27.47
C LEU A 21 23.60 -37.37 28.39
N GLU A 22 23.86 -37.37 29.70
CA GLU A 22 23.28 -36.42 30.65
C GLU A 22 23.77 -35.00 30.40
N LYS A 23 25.03 -34.79 29.97
CA LYS A 23 25.53 -33.48 29.56
C LYS A 23 24.93 -33.00 28.23
N ILE A 24 24.68 -33.89 27.28
CA ILE A 24 24.00 -33.58 26.01
C ILE A 24 22.52 -33.29 26.27
N GLN A 25 21.84 -34.08 27.12
CA GLN A 25 20.48 -33.80 27.57
C GLN A 25 20.40 -32.49 28.35
N ASN A 26 21.35 -32.19 29.24
CA ASN A 26 21.39 -30.91 29.95
C ASN A 26 21.74 -29.74 29.02
N MET A 27 22.55 -29.94 27.97
CA MET A 27 22.78 -28.94 26.91
C MET A 27 21.54 -28.73 26.05
N GLN A 28 20.80 -29.80 25.72
CA GLN A 28 19.52 -29.72 25.00
C GLN A 28 18.44 -29.06 25.87
N LEU A 29 18.36 -29.38 27.16
CA LEU A 29 17.46 -28.74 28.12
C LEU A 29 17.82 -27.26 28.37
N GLN A 30 19.10 -26.89 28.29
CA GLN A 30 19.54 -25.48 28.37
C GLN A 30 19.38 -24.70 27.05
N THR A 31 19.14 -25.39 25.94
CA THR A 31 18.89 -24.75 24.62
C THR A 31 17.42 -24.81 24.20
N GLU A 32 16.53 -25.39 25.02
CA GLU A 32 15.08 -25.50 24.76
C GLU A 32 14.21 -24.87 25.87
N GLU A 33 14.66 -23.76 26.48
CA GLU A 33 13.76 -22.76 27.09
C GLU A 33 13.80 -21.48 26.25
N ASP A 34 13.59 -21.61 24.93
CA ASP A 34 12.99 -20.50 24.21
C ASP A 34 11.54 -20.42 24.69
N ASP A 35 11.30 -19.59 25.73
CA ASP A 35 9.98 -19.13 26.15
C ASP A 35 9.31 -18.40 24.97
N TYR A 36 8.82 -19.14 23.97
CA TYR A 36 8.04 -18.57 22.88
C TYR A 36 6.70 -18.10 23.45
N ILE A 37 6.63 -16.80 23.74
CA ILE A 37 5.38 -16.16 24.14
C ILE A 37 4.44 -16.15 22.94
N HIS A 38 3.45 -17.04 22.96
CA HIS A 38 2.41 -17.08 21.94
C HIS A 38 1.46 -15.87 22.09
N VAL A 39 1.51 -14.93 21.16
CA VAL A 39 0.60 -13.78 21.12
C VAL A 39 -0.70 -14.18 20.41
N ASN A 40 -1.79 -14.36 21.16
CA ASN A 40 -3.12 -14.59 20.57
C ASN A 40 -3.73 -13.29 20.03
N GLU A 41 -3.81 -13.18 18.71
CA GLU A 41 -4.30 -12.00 17.97
C GLU A 41 -5.80 -11.72 18.15
N LYS A 42 -6.60 -12.74 18.50
CA LYS A 42 -8.05 -12.64 18.68
C LYS A 42 -8.49 -12.75 20.14
N GLY A 43 -7.54 -12.90 21.06
CA GLY A 43 -7.81 -12.91 22.49
C GLY A 43 -8.11 -11.51 22.98
N ALA A 44 -9.35 -11.27 23.42
CA ALA A 44 -9.68 -10.08 24.20
C ALA A 44 -8.69 -9.96 25.37
N ALA A 45 -8.10 -8.77 25.53
CA ALA A 45 -7.16 -8.49 26.61
C ALA A 45 -7.78 -8.82 27.97
N HIS A 46 -7.43 -9.98 28.52
CA HIS A 46 -7.70 -10.30 29.92
C HIS A 46 -6.73 -9.52 30.80
N GLN A 47 -7.27 -8.97 31.88
CA GLN A 47 -6.54 -8.24 32.91
C GLN A 47 -5.33 -9.05 33.42
N ALA A 48 -4.13 -8.67 32.99
CA ALA A 48 -2.90 -9.02 33.68
C ALA A 48 -2.43 -7.79 34.48
N THR A 49 -2.40 -7.93 35.79
CA THR A 49 -2.11 -6.86 36.77
C THR A 49 -0.65 -6.90 37.26
N SER A 50 0.18 -7.81 36.76
CA SER A 50 1.60 -7.88 37.12
C SER A 50 2.40 -6.85 36.34
N ARG A 51 2.72 -5.72 36.99
CA ARG A 51 3.71 -4.76 36.49
C ARG A 51 5.04 -5.06 37.17
N ALA A 52 6.05 -5.44 36.39
CA ALA A 52 7.42 -5.49 36.87
C ALA A 52 7.90 -4.08 37.25
N GLN A 53 8.81 -4.00 38.21
CA GLN A 53 9.49 -2.75 38.52
C GLN A 53 10.38 -2.34 37.35
N TRP A 54 10.52 -1.03 37.15
CA TRP A 54 11.40 -0.50 36.13
C TRP A 54 12.85 -0.74 36.55
N THR A 55 13.62 -1.40 35.70
CA THR A 55 15.04 -1.66 35.94
C THR A 55 15.89 -0.83 34.99
N PRO A 56 16.81 0.03 35.48
CA PRO A 56 17.71 0.76 34.61
C PRO A 56 18.72 -0.17 33.94
N LEU A 57 19.16 0.20 32.74
CA LEU A 57 20.22 -0.52 32.02
C LEU A 57 21.59 -0.20 32.64
N SER A 58 22.39 -1.24 32.92
CA SER A 58 23.72 -1.11 33.50
C SER A 58 24.80 -0.99 32.42
N ALA A 59 25.65 0.04 32.50
CA ALA A 59 26.76 0.23 31.57
C ALA A 59 27.71 -0.98 31.53
N ALA A 60 28.14 -1.46 32.70
CA ALA A 60 29.01 -2.64 32.81
C ALA A 60 28.38 -3.91 32.20
N ARG A 61 27.04 -4.02 32.23
CA ARG A 61 26.34 -5.14 31.59
C ARG A 61 26.36 -5.02 30.07
N VAL A 62 26.19 -3.82 29.54
CA VAL A 62 26.24 -3.54 28.09
C VAL A 62 27.65 -3.76 27.54
N GLU A 63 28.68 -3.25 28.22
CA GLU A 63 30.08 -3.46 27.84
C GLU A 63 30.42 -4.95 27.75
N LYS A 64 29.96 -5.75 28.72
CA LYS A 64 30.13 -7.20 28.68
C LYS A 64 29.44 -7.85 27.47
N TRP A 65 28.24 -7.42 27.11
CA TRP A 65 27.55 -7.92 25.92
C TRP A 65 28.31 -7.60 24.63
N GLU A 66 28.92 -6.42 24.53
CA GLU A 66 29.73 -6.02 23.38
C GLU A 66 30.99 -6.87 23.26
N GLU A 67 31.68 -7.13 24.38
CA GLU A 67 32.85 -8.03 24.42
C GLU A 67 32.47 -9.45 23.97
N GLU A 68 31.36 -9.98 24.48
CA GLU A 68 30.82 -11.29 24.10
C GLU A 68 30.46 -11.33 22.60
N LEU A 69 29.76 -10.30 22.09
CA LEU A 69 29.33 -10.19 20.69
C LEU A 69 30.53 -10.12 19.74
N LEU A 70 31.55 -9.31 20.04
CA LEU A 70 32.72 -9.07 19.19
C LEU A 70 33.77 -10.19 19.26
N SER A 71 33.62 -11.13 20.20
CA SER A 71 34.44 -12.34 20.23
C SER A 71 34.23 -13.22 18.98
N ASP A 72 33.04 -13.17 18.37
CA ASP A 72 32.72 -13.89 17.14
C ASP A 72 33.31 -13.15 15.91
N PRO A 73 34.19 -13.80 15.12
CA PRO A 73 34.69 -13.24 13.87
C PRO A 73 33.58 -12.91 12.85
N LYS A 74 32.45 -13.64 12.83
CA LYS A 74 31.28 -13.33 11.99
C LYS A 74 30.72 -11.95 12.33
N ASN A 75 30.55 -11.65 13.62
CA ASN A 75 30.01 -10.36 14.06
C ASN A 75 30.98 -9.22 13.79
N ARG A 76 32.30 -9.44 13.87
CA ARG A 76 33.31 -8.44 13.48
C ARG A 76 33.32 -8.16 11.97
N LEU A 77 33.11 -9.20 11.15
CA LEU A 77 32.93 -9.05 9.71
C LEU A 77 31.64 -8.27 9.39
N ALA A 78 30.52 -8.66 10.01
CA ALA A 78 29.24 -7.99 9.87
C ALA A 78 29.33 -6.52 10.29
N LEU A 79 29.97 -6.21 11.43
CA LEU A 79 30.24 -4.84 11.87
C LEU A 79 30.96 -4.05 10.76
N SER A 80 32.04 -4.58 10.21
CA SER A 80 32.84 -3.89 9.18
C SER A 80 32.03 -3.60 7.91
N ALA A 81 31.20 -4.55 7.48
CA ALA A 81 30.38 -4.41 6.28
C ALA A 81 29.15 -3.51 6.49
N LEU A 82 28.38 -3.76 7.55
CA LEU A 82 27.11 -3.09 7.87
C LEU A 82 27.32 -1.68 8.42
N SER A 83 28.48 -1.34 8.99
CA SER A 83 28.80 0.03 9.38
C SER A 83 29.22 0.91 8.19
N SER A 84 29.50 0.30 7.03
CA SER A 84 30.08 0.98 5.87
C SER A 84 29.10 1.14 4.70
N ALA A 85 27.91 0.52 4.77
CA ALA A 85 26.91 0.53 3.70
C ALA A 85 25.50 0.27 4.23
N ASP A 86 24.46 0.53 3.41
CA ASP A 86 23.06 0.18 3.74
C ASP A 86 22.94 -1.34 3.97
N PRO A 87 22.48 -1.79 5.16
CA PRO A 87 22.29 -3.21 5.47
C PRO A 87 21.45 -3.96 4.42
N ARG A 88 20.44 -3.31 3.83
CA ARG A 88 19.60 -3.94 2.80
C ARG A 88 20.39 -4.29 1.55
N THR A 89 21.37 -3.45 1.19
CA THR A 89 22.25 -3.70 0.04
C THR A 89 23.29 -4.79 0.37
N VAL A 90 23.86 -4.74 1.56
CA VAL A 90 24.86 -5.73 2.01
C VAL A 90 24.25 -7.13 2.14
N LEU A 91 23.03 -7.22 2.67
CA LEU A 91 22.31 -8.46 2.95
C LEU A 91 21.38 -8.90 1.81
N THR A 92 21.49 -8.30 0.62
CA THR A 92 20.67 -8.70 -0.54
C THR A 92 21.04 -10.12 -1.00
N SER A 93 20.06 -11.01 -1.10
CA SER A 93 20.22 -12.36 -1.63
C SER A 93 20.42 -12.36 -3.15
N ARG A 94 21.61 -12.75 -3.61
CA ARG A 94 21.89 -12.93 -5.04
C ARG A 94 21.09 -14.07 -5.65
N THR A 95 20.80 -15.11 -4.86
CA THR A 95 20.04 -16.27 -5.33
C THR A 95 18.61 -15.88 -5.67
N THR A 96 17.96 -15.10 -4.79
CA THR A 96 16.61 -14.57 -5.00
C THR A 96 16.56 -13.70 -6.25
N LEU A 97 17.52 -12.78 -6.43
CA LEU A 97 17.61 -11.95 -7.64
C LEU A 97 17.69 -12.77 -8.94
N ASN A 98 18.36 -13.92 -8.93
CA ASN A 98 18.48 -14.79 -10.11
C ASN A 98 17.22 -15.61 -10.39
N GLN A 99 16.45 -15.94 -9.35
CA GLN A 99 15.22 -16.72 -9.43
C GLN A 99 14.04 -15.88 -9.92
N ASP A 100 13.96 -14.62 -9.48
CA ASP A 100 12.87 -13.70 -9.82
C ASP A 100 13.04 -13.09 -11.22
N GLN A 101 12.83 -13.94 -12.23
CA GLN A 101 12.93 -13.54 -13.62
C GLN A 101 11.65 -12.86 -14.11
N GLN A 102 11.82 -11.86 -14.99
CA GLN A 102 10.74 -11.13 -15.67
C GLN A 102 10.06 -11.95 -16.80
N ILE A 103 9.81 -13.24 -16.54
CA ILE A 103 9.18 -14.19 -17.46
C ILE A 103 7.90 -14.73 -16.81
N PHE A 104 6.78 -14.63 -17.53
CA PHE A 104 5.44 -14.94 -17.01
C PHE A 104 4.66 -15.79 -17.99
N SER A 105 3.92 -16.79 -17.51
CA SER A 105 3.17 -17.73 -18.37
C SER A 105 1.80 -17.20 -18.78
N VAL A 106 1.22 -16.28 -18.00
CA VAL A 106 0.00 -15.55 -18.33
C VAL A 106 0.29 -14.06 -18.28
N LYS A 107 0.07 -13.34 -19.38
CA LYS A 107 0.32 -11.90 -19.50
C LYS A 107 -0.82 -11.25 -20.26
N ILE A 108 -1.24 -10.07 -19.83
CA ILE A 108 -2.27 -9.33 -20.57
C ILE A 108 -1.76 -8.95 -21.97
N PRO A 109 -2.62 -8.93 -23.01
CA PRO A 109 -2.18 -8.66 -24.37
C PRO A 109 -1.56 -7.28 -24.58
N PHE A 110 -1.89 -6.33 -23.69
CA PHE A 110 -1.50 -4.95 -23.83
C PHE A 110 -1.30 -4.28 -22.46
N GLU A 111 -0.05 -3.92 -22.15
CA GLU A 111 0.39 -3.43 -20.84
C GLU A 111 0.34 -1.90 -20.66
N GLY A 112 0.04 -1.18 -21.75
CA GLY A 112 0.06 0.29 -21.78
C GLY A 112 1.49 0.85 -21.86
N ALA A 113 1.62 1.96 -22.57
CA ALA A 113 2.87 2.71 -22.75
C ALA A 113 2.54 4.21 -22.86
N PRO A 114 3.47 5.10 -22.51
CA PRO A 114 4.79 4.84 -21.88
C PRO A 114 4.69 4.41 -20.40
N ILE A 115 5.82 4.07 -19.78
CA ILE A 115 5.89 3.92 -18.33
C ILE A 115 5.72 5.29 -17.67
N THR A 116 4.85 5.34 -16.67
CA THR A 116 4.47 6.59 -16.00
C THR A 116 5.40 6.91 -14.83
N ASN A 117 5.50 8.19 -14.43
CA ASN A 117 6.33 8.60 -13.30
C ASN A 117 5.65 9.66 -12.42
N GLN A 118 5.26 9.29 -11.20
CA GLN A 118 4.65 10.19 -10.21
C GLN A 118 5.65 11.16 -9.56
N ARG A 119 6.95 10.87 -9.67
CA ARG A 119 8.06 11.64 -9.09
C ARG A 119 7.89 11.83 -7.57
N GLN A 120 8.13 13.02 -7.05
CA GLN A 120 8.08 13.35 -5.63
C GLN A 120 6.65 13.78 -5.21
N SER A 121 5.68 12.90 -5.47
CA SER A 121 4.29 13.08 -5.07
C SER A 121 3.67 11.74 -4.68
N GLY A 122 2.69 11.76 -3.78
CA GLY A 122 1.94 10.57 -3.32
C GLY A 122 0.77 10.20 -4.23
N ARG A 123 0.94 10.32 -5.56
CA ARG A 123 -0.14 10.13 -6.54
C ARG A 123 -0.28 8.71 -7.06
N CYS A 124 0.40 7.73 -6.45
CA CYS A 124 0.46 6.34 -6.93
C CYS A 124 -0.91 5.74 -7.25
N TRP A 125 -1.91 5.98 -6.41
CA TRP A 125 -3.28 5.53 -6.61
C TRP A 125 -3.96 6.14 -7.86
N LEU A 126 -3.69 7.40 -8.19
CA LEU A 126 -4.15 8.03 -9.42
C LEU A 126 -3.45 7.43 -10.64
N PHE A 127 -2.14 7.22 -10.55
CA PHE A 127 -1.35 6.58 -11.62
C PHE A 127 -1.77 5.13 -11.86
N ALA A 128 -1.90 4.31 -10.82
CA ALA A 128 -2.35 2.93 -10.93
C ALA A 128 -3.75 2.84 -11.53
N SER A 129 -4.69 3.68 -11.07
CA SER A 129 -6.07 3.68 -11.60
C SER A 129 -6.11 4.11 -13.06
N THR A 130 -5.39 5.19 -13.42
CA THR A 130 -5.31 5.64 -14.81
C THR A 130 -4.54 4.66 -15.71
N ASN A 131 -3.59 3.89 -15.17
CA ASN A 131 -2.91 2.80 -15.87
C ASN A 131 -3.84 1.61 -16.16
N VAL A 132 -4.81 1.34 -15.28
CA VAL A 132 -5.91 0.39 -15.58
C VAL A 132 -6.82 0.95 -16.67
N PHE A 133 -7.27 2.21 -16.55
CA PHE A 133 -8.21 2.82 -17.48
C PHE A 133 -7.64 2.98 -18.89
N ARG A 134 -6.36 3.36 -19.01
CA ARG A 134 -5.73 3.63 -20.31
C ARG A 134 -5.68 2.39 -21.19
N VAL A 135 -5.54 1.18 -20.64
CA VAL A 135 -5.54 -0.06 -21.44
C VAL A 135 -6.85 -0.21 -22.21
N ALA A 136 -7.98 0.13 -21.58
CA ALA A 136 -9.30 0.11 -22.23
C ALA A 136 -9.40 1.20 -23.32
N LEU A 137 -8.97 2.44 -23.02
CA LEU A 137 -9.04 3.56 -23.96
C LEU A 137 -8.10 3.38 -25.16
N MET A 138 -6.90 2.85 -24.94
CA MET A 138 -5.93 2.56 -25.99
C MET A 138 -6.44 1.50 -26.96
N LYS A 139 -7.12 0.46 -26.45
CA LYS A 139 -7.82 -0.52 -27.31
C LYS A 139 -8.95 0.14 -28.10
N ARG A 140 -9.76 1.00 -27.45
CA ARG A 140 -10.91 1.68 -28.08
C ARG A 140 -10.49 2.61 -29.21
N HIS A 141 -9.44 3.39 -29.01
CA HIS A 141 -8.98 4.43 -29.94
C HIS A 141 -7.80 3.98 -30.82
N ASN A 142 -7.47 2.68 -30.80
CA ASN A 142 -6.35 2.11 -31.54
C ASN A 142 -5.03 2.88 -31.31
N LEU A 143 -4.64 3.10 -30.05
CA LEU A 143 -3.47 3.92 -29.68
C LEU A 143 -2.24 3.06 -29.38
N LYS A 144 -1.07 3.48 -29.87
CA LYS A 144 0.22 2.86 -29.51
C LYS A 144 0.66 3.25 -28.11
N GLU A 145 0.62 4.55 -27.82
CA GLU A 145 1.04 5.19 -26.57
C GLU A 145 -0.02 6.20 -26.13
N PHE A 146 -0.30 6.26 -24.83
CA PHE A 146 -1.32 7.14 -24.28
C PHE A 146 -1.22 7.23 -22.76
N GLU A 147 -1.42 8.44 -22.26
CA GLU A 147 -1.60 8.71 -20.83
C GLU A 147 -2.86 9.55 -20.60
N LEU A 148 -3.53 9.26 -19.50
CA LEU A 148 -4.54 10.14 -18.92
C LEU A 148 -3.86 11.16 -18.02
N SER A 149 -4.46 12.34 -17.88
CA SER A 149 -3.93 13.35 -16.98
C SER A 149 -4.13 12.99 -15.52
N GLN A 150 -3.05 12.59 -14.86
CA GLN A 150 -3.06 12.37 -13.42
C GLN A 150 -3.10 13.71 -12.67
N ALA A 151 -2.49 14.77 -13.23
CA ALA A 151 -2.59 16.13 -12.71
C ALA A 151 -4.03 16.64 -12.66
N TYR A 152 -4.86 16.28 -13.64
CA TYR A 152 -6.27 16.69 -13.70
C TYR A 152 -7.04 16.17 -12.49
N LEU A 153 -6.91 14.86 -12.22
CA LEU A 153 -7.54 14.24 -11.06
C LEU A 153 -6.95 14.75 -9.75
N PHE A 154 -5.63 14.99 -9.71
CA PHE A 154 -4.93 15.51 -8.55
C PHE A 154 -5.40 16.91 -8.14
N PHE A 155 -5.65 17.80 -9.09
CA PHE A 155 -6.21 19.13 -8.83
C PHE A 155 -7.55 19.02 -8.11
N TRP A 156 -8.48 18.25 -8.69
CA TRP A 156 -9.83 18.11 -8.15
C TRP A 156 -9.84 17.39 -6.81
N ASP A 157 -9.01 16.36 -6.64
CA ASP A 157 -8.88 15.62 -5.39
C ASP A 157 -8.44 16.54 -4.24
N LYS A 158 -7.43 17.39 -4.46
CA LYS A 158 -6.98 18.34 -3.42
C LYS A 158 -8.03 19.34 -3.03
N LEU A 159 -8.74 19.89 -4.02
CA LEU A 159 -9.79 20.86 -3.76
C LEU A 159 -10.95 20.23 -2.98
N GLU A 160 -11.34 19.02 -3.38
CA GLU A 160 -12.41 18.28 -2.73
C GLU A 160 -12.03 17.82 -1.33
N LYS A 161 -10.81 17.30 -1.12
CA LYS A 161 -10.31 16.98 0.22
C LYS A 161 -10.28 18.19 1.14
N ALA A 162 -9.90 19.35 0.64
CA ALA A 162 -9.95 20.59 1.41
C ALA A 162 -11.39 20.93 1.84
N ASN A 163 -12.36 20.82 0.93
CA ASN A 163 -13.77 21.01 1.25
C ASN A 163 -14.29 19.94 2.23
N TRP A 164 -13.99 18.67 1.99
CA TRP A 164 -14.31 17.54 2.87
C TRP A 164 -13.79 17.78 4.28
N PHE A 165 -12.52 18.12 4.43
CA PHE A 165 -11.91 18.42 5.73
C PHE A 165 -12.67 19.54 6.46
N LEU A 166 -13.02 20.64 5.79
CA LEU A 166 -13.75 21.73 6.44
C LEU A 166 -15.15 21.31 6.89
N GLU A 167 -15.84 20.43 6.15
CA GLU A 167 -17.09 19.81 6.61
C GLU A 167 -16.87 18.90 7.82
N GLN A 168 -15.80 18.10 7.82
CA GLN A 168 -15.46 17.24 8.97
C GLN A 168 -15.20 18.09 10.22
N ILE A 169 -14.53 19.23 10.08
CA ILE A 169 -14.29 20.15 11.20
C ILE A 169 -15.58 20.72 11.77
N LEU A 170 -16.56 21.07 10.91
CA LEU A 170 -17.89 21.52 11.33
C LEU A 170 -18.68 20.40 12.03
N ASP A 171 -18.57 19.18 11.53
CA ASP A 171 -19.22 18.00 12.11
C ASP A 171 -18.62 17.63 13.48
N THR A 172 -17.33 17.86 13.69
CA THR A 172 -16.62 17.56 14.95
C THR A 172 -16.45 18.77 15.88
N VAL A 173 -17.27 19.82 15.76
CA VAL A 173 -17.15 21.02 16.63
C VAL A 173 -17.30 20.67 18.12
N GLY A 174 -18.12 19.66 18.43
CA GLY A 174 -18.33 19.20 19.81
C GLY A 174 -17.19 18.36 20.40
N GLU A 175 -16.22 17.94 19.59
CA GLU A 175 -15.05 17.16 20.02
C GLU A 175 -13.92 18.08 20.50
N ASP A 176 -13.10 17.62 21.45
CA ASP A 176 -11.94 18.36 21.95
C ASP A 176 -10.87 18.54 20.86
N LEU A 177 -10.23 19.71 20.83
CA LEU A 177 -9.25 20.05 19.80
C LEU A 177 -8.02 19.13 19.84
N ASP A 178 -7.57 18.73 21.03
CA ASP A 178 -6.47 17.79 21.28
C ASP A 178 -6.93 16.32 21.32
N GLY A 179 -8.22 16.07 21.11
CA GLY A 179 -8.78 14.73 20.96
C GLY A 179 -8.24 14.01 19.73
N ARG A 180 -8.11 12.68 19.83
CA ARG A 180 -7.51 11.82 18.77
C ARG A 180 -8.14 12.02 17.40
N LEU A 181 -9.46 12.16 17.33
CA LEU A 181 -10.20 12.35 16.07
C LEU A 181 -9.82 13.68 15.40
N VAL A 182 -9.92 14.78 16.13
CA VAL A 182 -9.62 16.12 15.59
C VAL A 182 -8.14 16.23 15.22
N GLN A 183 -7.23 15.71 16.06
CA GLN A 183 -5.80 15.68 15.75
C GLN A 183 -5.51 14.85 14.50
N ARG A 184 -6.19 13.70 14.30
CA ARG A 184 -6.02 12.88 13.09
C ARG A 184 -6.52 13.62 11.83
N LEU A 185 -7.64 14.33 11.91
CA LEU A 185 -8.13 15.18 10.80
C LEU A 185 -7.13 16.30 10.47
N MET A 186 -6.53 16.91 11.50
CA MET A 186 -5.56 18.00 11.36
C MET A 186 -4.18 17.54 10.86
N GLU A 187 -3.83 16.26 11.04
CA GLU A 187 -2.51 15.72 10.73
C GLU A 187 -2.17 15.85 9.24
N SER A 188 -3.10 15.50 8.35
CA SER A 188 -2.88 15.50 6.89
C SER A 188 -4.19 15.71 6.10
N PRO A 189 -4.80 16.92 6.18
CA PRO A 189 -6.13 17.20 5.61
C PRO A 189 -6.19 17.11 4.08
N VAL A 190 -5.05 17.24 3.40
CA VAL A 190 -4.92 17.20 1.94
C VAL A 190 -3.74 16.33 1.49
N SER A 191 -3.54 15.19 2.16
CA SER A 191 -2.55 14.19 1.72
C SER A 191 -2.76 13.84 0.24
N ASP A 192 -1.68 13.50 -0.46
CA ASP A 192 -1.77 13.11 -1.87
C ASP A 192 -2.50 11.78 -2.04
N GLY A 193 -2.37 10.87 -1.07
CA GLY A 193 -2.86 9.50 -1.14
C GLY A 193 -4.37 9.36 -1.13
N GLY A 194 -4.85 8.24 -1.65
CA GLY A 194 -6.28 7.99 -1.76
C GLY A 194 -6.61 6.52 -1.93
N GLN A 195 -7.83 6.24 -2.38
CA GLN A 195 -8.38 4.91 -2.53
C GLN A 195 -9.16 4.77 -3.85
N TRP A 196 -9.45 3.54 -4.28
CA TRP A 196 -10.17 3.29 -5.53
C TRP A 196 -11.51 4.03 -5.62
N ASP A 197 -12.32 3.96 -4.56
CA ASP A 197 -13.63 4.64 -4.51
C ASP A 197 -13.50 6.18 -4.58
N MET A 198 -12.37 6.74 -4.11
CA MET A 198 -12.06 8.17 -4.26
C MET A 198 -11.78 8.53 -5.72
N VAL A 199 -11.13 7.64 -6.50
CA VAL A 199 -10.95 7.83 -7.96
C VAL A 199 -12.29 7.75 -8.66
N TYR A 200 -13.11 6.76 -8.30
CA TYR A 200 -14.46 6.65 -8.84
C TYR A 200 -15.25 7.95 -8.66
N ASN A 201 -15.23 8.52 -7.45
CA ASN A 201 -15.89 9.79 -7.16
C ASN A 201 -15.39 10.93 -8.05
N LEU A 202 -14.07 11.05 -8.24
CA LEU A 202 -13.46 12.07 -9.10
C LEU A 202 -13.83 11.89 -10.56
N VAL A 203 -13.71 10.67 -11.09
CA VAL A 203 -14.02 10.35 -12.49
C VAL A 203 -15.51 10.55 -12.77
N ASN A 204 -16.38 10.20 -11.83
CA ASN A 204 -17.82 10.41 -11.99
C ASN A 204 -18.21 11.89 -11.99
N LYS A 205 -17.58 12.71 -11.13
CA LYS A 205 -17.90 14.15 -11.00
C LYS A 205 -17.23 15.02 -12.06
N TYR A 206 -15.96 14.76 -12.36
CA TYR A 206 -15.12 15.63 -13.20
C TYR A 206 -14.73 14.99 -14.53
N GLY A 207 -14.76 13.67 -14.63
CA GLY A 207 -14.37 12.95 -15.85
C GLY A 207 -12.86 12.74 -15.97
N LEU A 208 -12.40 12.60 -17.21
CA LEU A 208 -11.01 12.30 -17.55
C LEU A 208 -10.57 13.14 -18.73
N VAL A 209 -9.28 13.44 -18.82
CA VAL A 209 -8.68 14.12 -19.98
C VAL A 209 -7.36 13.45 -20.37
N PRO A 210 -6.97 13.45 -21.66
CA PRO A 210 -5.61 13.10 -22.09
C PRO A 210 -4.52 13.93 -21.41
N GLN A 211 -3.37 13.31 -21.10
CA GLN A 211 -2.21 13.95 -20.45
C GLN A 211 -1.73 15.20 -21.22
N VAL A 212 -1.77 15.15 -22.56
CA VAL A 212 -1.33 16.26 -23.42
C VAL A 212 -2.17 17.54 -23.28
N LEU A 213 -3.40 17.44 -22.75
CA LEU A 213 -4.30 18.59 -22.57
C LEU A 213 -4.17 19.26 -21.20
N TYR A 214 -3.63 18.54 -20.22
CA TYR A 214 -3.36 19.06 -18.89
C TYR A 214 -2.14 18.33 -18.31
N PRO A 215 -0.92 18.70 -18.73
CA PRO A 215 0.30 18.01 -18.34
C PRO A 215 0.67 18.30 -16.87
N ASP A 216 1.57 17.48 -16.33
CA ASP A 216 2.13 17.69 -14.99
C ASP A 216 2.87 19.03 -14.88
N SER A 217 2.45 19.89 -13.94
CA SER A 217 3.21 21.05 -13.51
C SER A 217 4.34 20.65 -12.55
N PHE A 218 5.23 21.60 -12.20
CA PHE A 218 6.24 21.38 -11.16
C PHE A 218 5.62 20.88 -9.84
N ASN A 219 4.53 21.51 -9.38
CA ASN A 219 3.89 21.15 -8.11
C ASN A 219 3.13 19.81 -8.18
N ALA A 220 2.77 19.33 -9.37
CA ALA A 220 2.26 17.97 -9.55
C ALA A 220 3.38 16.93 -9.35
N GLN A 221 4.61 17.28 -9.73
CA GLN A 221 5.79 16.40 -9.66
C GLN A 221 6.55 16.48 -8.34
N ALA A 222 6.37 17.57 -7.57
CA ALA A 222 7.00 17.82 -6.28
C ALA A 222 6.00 18.54 -5.35
N SER A 223 5.12 17.76 -4.70
CA SER A 223 3.92 18.29 -4.03
C SER A 223 4.14 18.74 -2.57
N SER A 224 5.31 18.47 -1.98
CA SER A 224 5.55 18.70 -0.54
C SER A 224 5.32 20.16 -0.11
N VAL A 225 5.78 21.12 -0.91
CA VAL A 225 5.66 22.56 -0.60
C VAL A 225 4.21 23.03 -0.69
N ILE A 226 3.50 22.71 -1.78
CA ILE A 226 2.09 23.09 -1.93
C ILE A 226 1.23 22.43 -0.85
N ASN A 227 1.52 21.18 -0.48
CA ASN A 227 0.83 20.47 0.59
C ASN A 227 1.02 21.16 1.94
N SER A 228 2.24 21.61 2.24
CA SER A 228 2.54 22.37 3.47
C SER A 228 1.77 23.69 3.54
N ILE A 229 1.71 24.44 2.43
CA ILE A 229 0.96 25.70 2.34
C ILE A 229 -0.54 25.47 2.56
N ILE A 230 -1.14 24.52 1.83
CA ILE A 230 -2.57 24.22 1.93
C ILE A 230 -2.90 23.67 3.33
N THR A 231 -2.09 22.76 3.86
CA THR A 231 -2.31 22.18 5.20
C THR A 231 -2.24 23.24 6.29
N THR A 232 -1.26 24.14 6.24
CA THR A 232 -1.14 25.25 7.19
C THR A 232 -2.37 26.14 7.13
N LYS A 233 -2.81 26.49 5.92
CA LYS A 233 -4.00 27.31 5.71
C LYS A 233 -5.28 26.63 6.22
N LEU A 234 -5.45 25.34 5.95
CA LEU A 234 -6.59 24.56 6.42
C LEU A 234 -6.63 24.43 7.94
N ARG A 235 -5.48 24.27 8.61
CA ARG A 235 -5.42 24.27 10.09
C ARG A 235 -5.84 25.62 10.66
N GLU A 236 -5.40 26.73 10.07
CA GLU A 236 -5.85 28.07 10.43
C GLU A 236 -7.38 28.23 10.26
N ASP A 237 -7.89 27.77 9.11
CA ASP A 237 -9.31 27.85 8.78
C ASP A 237 -10.18 26.96 9.67
N ALA A 238 -9.67 25.79 10.06
CA ALA A 238 -10.34 24.90 10.99
C ALA A 238 -10.51 25.55 12.38
N LEU A 239 -9.48 26.22 12.90
CA LEU A 239 -9.59 26.97 14.16
C LEU A 239 -10.65 28.09 14.05
N LYS A 240 -10.67 28.82 12.94
CA LYS A 240 -11.65 29.88 12.68
C LYS A 240 -13.07 29.33 12.58
N LEU A 241 -13.27 28.22 11.86
CA LEU A 241 -14.58 27.58 11.72
C LEU A 241 -15.11 27.08 13.05
N ARG A 242 -14.27 26.40 13.86
CA ARG A 242 -14.65 25.92 15.20
C ARG A 242 -15.05 27.08 16.10
N ALA A 243 -14.26 28.15 16.13
CA ALA A 243 -14.60 29.35 16.90
C ALA A 243 -15.90 30.01 16.41
N ALA A 244 -16.09 30.13 15.09
CA ALA A 244 -17.31 30.69 14.52
C ALA A 244 -18.55 29.84 14.81
N ALA A 245 -18.42 28.51 14.81
CA ALA A 245 -19.54 27.58 15.06
C ALA A 245 -20.18 27.76 16.44
N THR A 246 -19.46 28.33 17.41
CA THR A 246 -20.00 28.62 18.75
C THR A 246 -21.01 29.78 18.78
N THR A 247 -20.99 30.69 17.79
CA THR A 247 -21.76 31.95 17.83
C THR A 247 -22.49 32.29 16.54
N LYS A 248 -22.16 31.65 15.42
CA LYS A 248 -22.65 32.02 14.08
C LYS A 248 -23.73 31.07 13.59
N SER A 249 -24.61 31.59 12.74
CA SER A 249 -25.66 30.81 12.09
C SER A 249 -25.09 29.86 11.01
N PRO A 250 -25.78 28.76 10.66
CA PRO A 250 -25.36 27.84 9.61
C PRO A 250 -25.09 28.52 8.25
N SER A 251 -25.88 29.52 7.86
CA SER A 251 -25.66 30.24 6.59
C SER A 251 -24.35 31.04 6.60
N THR A 252 -24.03 31.68 7.72
CA THR A 252 -22.75 32.38 7.91
C THR A 252 -21.56 31.42 7.87
N LEU A 253 -21.69 30.23 8.47
CA LEU A 253 -20.64 29.20 8.43
C LEU A 253 -20.42 28.69 7.00
N ASN A 254 -21.49 28.49 6.23
CA ASN A 254 -21.39 28.09 4.83
C ASN A 254 -20.69 29.15 3.97
N SER A 255 -21.02 30.42 4.12
CA SER A 255 -20.33 31.51 3.40
C SER A 255 -18.85 31.63 3.80
N LEU A 256 -18.53 31.42 5.08
CA LEU A 256 -17.15 31.42 5.56
C LEU A 256 -16.34 30.25 4.96
N LYS A 257 -16.90 29.03 4.97
CA LYS A 257 -16.31 27.85 4.34
C LYS A 257 -16.10 28.05 2.84
N GLU A 258 -17.10 28.60 2.13
CA GLU A 258 -16.98 28.89 0.70
C GLU A 258 -15.80 29.82 0.42
N HIS A 259 -15.65 30.88 1.22
CA HIS A 259 -14.50 31.77 1.13
C HIS A 259 -13.17 31.01 1.33
N MET A 260 -13.08 30.14 2.34
CA MET A 260 -11.89 29.33 2.64
C MET A 260 -11.55 28.38 1.47
N VAL A 261 -12.53 27.66 0.93
CA VAL A 261 -12.36 26.80 -0.25
C VAL A 261 -11.89 27.63 -1.46
N ARG A 262 -12.40 28.85 -1.63
CA ARG A 262 -11.96 29.76 -2.71
C ARG A 262 -10.49 30.16 -2.58
N GLN A 263 -9.96 30.28 -1.35
CA GLN A 263 -8.53 30.51 -1.11
C GLN A 263 -7.70 29.27 -1.47
N ILE A 264 -8.18 28.06 -1.18
CA ILE A 264 -7.50 26.83 -1.60
C ILE A 264 -7.52 26.69 -3.12
N HIS A 265 -8.65 26.96 -3.76
CA HIS A 265 -8.77 26.98 -5.22
C HIS A 265 -7.79 27.96 -5.87
N LEU A 266 -7.58 29.15 -5.28
CA LEU A 266 -6.56 30.11 -5.72
C LEU A 266 -5.16 29.49 -5.68
N ILE A 267 -4.77 28.88 -4.56
CA ILE A 267 -3.45 28.25 -4.39
C ILE A 267 -3.25 27.15 -5.45
N LEU A 268 -4.23 26.25 -5.61
CA LEU A 268 -4.17 25.15 -6.58
C LEU A 268 -4.09 25.68 -8.02
N THR A 269 -4.91 26.67 -8.37
CA THR A 269 -4.92 27.24 -9.73
C THR A 269 -3.58 27.89 -10.07
N LEU A 270 -2.98 28.63 -9.14
CA LEU A 270 -1.67 29.25 -9.37
C LEU A 270 -0.52 28.23 -9.43
N ALA A 271 -0.64 27.10 -8.74
CA ALA A 271 0.43 26.11 -8.64
C ALA A 271 0.35 24.98 -9.70
N LEU A 272 -0.85 24.64 -10.16
CA LEU A 272 -1.12 23.55 -11.10
C LEU A 272 -1.67 24.03 -12.45
N GLY A 273 -2.12 25.28 -12.54
CA GLY A 273 -2.87 25.80 -13.69
C GLY A 273 -4.37 25.45 -13.61
N PRO A 274 -5.25 26.18 -14.32
CA PRO A 274 -6.67 25.88 -14.33
C PRO A 274 -6.94 24.58 -15.12
N PRO A 275 -7.66 23.59 -14.56
CA PRO A 275 -8.01 22.38 -15.28
C PRO A 275 -9.06 22.66 -16.37
N PRO A 276 -9.12 21.86 -17.46
CA PRO A 276 -10.24 21.88 -18.39
C PRO A 276 -11.59 21.69 -17.67
N ALA A 277 -12.58 22.52 -17.98
CA ALA A 277 -13.90 22.42 -17.35
C ALA A 277 -14.58 21.09 -17.72
N SER A 278 -15.18 20.43 -16.72
CA SER A 278 -15.73 19.06 -16.85
C SER A 278 -16.92 18.95 -17.81
N ASP A 279 -17.61 20.06 -18.05
CA ASP A 279 -18.79 20.20 -18.91
C ASP A 279 -18.49 20.88 -20.26
N THR A 280 -17.25 21.33 -20.48
CA THR A 280 -16.84 22.03 -21.70
C THR A 280 -16.02 21.09 -22.56
N ALA A 281 -16.31 21.07 -23.86
CA ALA A 281 -15.63 20.18 -24.79
C ALA A 281 -14.19 20.63 -25.04
N PHE A 282 -13.24 19.71 -24.93
CA PHE A 282 -11.90 19.86 -25.48
C PHE A 282 -11.82 19.23 -26.88
N THR A 283 -10.80 19.61 -27.65
CA THR A 283 -10.42 18.91 -28.87
C THR A 283 -9.10 18.18 -28.62
N TRP A 284 -9.07 16.88 -28.87
CA TRP A 284 -7.88 16.06 -28.78
C TRP A 284 -7.55 15.48 -30.16
N GLN A 285 -6.38 15.86 -30.68
CA GLN A 285 -5.82 15.35 -31.92
C GLN A 285 -4.71 14.36 -31.60
N TYR A 286 -4.73 13.20 -32.27
CA TYR A 286 -3.76 12.13 -32.01
C TYR A 286 -3.53 11.30 -33.27
N LEU A 287 -2.46 10.50 -33.25
CA LEU A 287 -2.20 9.47 -34.24
C LEU A 287 -2.64 8.11 -33.70
N ASP A 288 -3.40 7.36 -34.50
CA ASP A 288 -3.67 5.95 -34.19
C ASP A 288 -2.43 5.08 -34.49
N LYS A 289 -2.52 3.77 -34.22
CA LYS A 289 -1.43 2.80 -34.46
C LYS A 289 -1.02 2.67 -35.92
N ASP A 290 -1.85 3.13 -36.85
CA ASP A 290 -1.60 3.09 -38.30
C ASP A 290 -1.07 4.46 -38.81
N ASP A 291 -0.62 5.32 -37.90
CA ASP A 291 -0.13 6.69 -38.15
C ASP A 291 -1.16 7.61 -38.82
N LYS A 292 -2.46 7.35 -38.65
CA LYS A 292 -3.53 8.22 -39.17
C LYS A 292 -3.94 9.26 -38.14
N ALA A 293 -4.05 10.50 -38.60
CA ALA A 293 -4.57 11.59 -37.78
C ALA A 293 -6.05 11.39 -37.46
N GLN A 294 -6.36 11.45 -36.17
CA GLN A 294 -7.70 11.39 -35.61
C GLN A 294 -7.97 12.66 -34.82
N GLU A 295 -9.24 13.04 -34.72
CA GLU A 295 -9.69 14.14 -33.88
C GLU A 295 -10.93 13.72 -33.09
N LEU A 296 -10.90 14.01 -31.78
CA LEU A 296 -12.01 13.76 -30.88
C LEU A 296 -12.39 15.07 -30.17
N LYS A 297 -13.67 15.46 -30.27
CA LYS A 297 -14.22 16.61 -29.55
C LYS A 297 -15.28 16.16 -28.56
N VAL A 298 -14.94 16.19 -27.26
CA VAL A 298 -15.77 15.68 -26.17
C VAL A 298 -15.51 16.46 -24.88
N THR A 299 -16.45 16.44 -23.94
CA THR A 299 -16.19 16.93 -22.57
C THR A 299 -15.41 15.88 -21.75
N PRO A 300 -14.72 16.28 -20.67
CA PRO A 300 -14.06 15.33 -19.76
C PRO A 300 -15.00 14.23 -19.23
N ILE A 301 -16.24 14.58 -18.88
CA ILE A 301 -17.25 13.61 -18.42
C ILE A 301 -17.63 12.63 -19.54
N GLN A 302 -17.80 13.12 -20.78
CA GLN A 302 -18.11 12.27 -21.92
C GLN A 302 -16.95 11.33 -22.25
N PHE A 303 -15.70 11.81 -22.16
CA PHE A 303 -14.51 11.00 -22.35
C PHE A 303 -14.40 9.89 -21.30
N ALA A 304 -14.68 10.18 -20.03
CA ALA A 304 -14.71 9.16 -18.98
C ALA A 304 -15.81 8.09 -19.20
N LYS A 305 -17.00 8.50 -19.67
CA LYS A 305 -18.10 7.58 -19.99
C LYS A 305 -17.72 6.54 -21.04
N GLU A 306 -16.70 6.82 -21.86
CA GLU A 306 -16.18 5.84 -22.81
C GLU A 306 -15.69 4.56 -22.14
N LEU A 307 -15.26 4.57 -20.87
CA LEU A 307 -14.86 3.35 -20.16
C LEU A 307 -16.01 2.35 -19.97
N ASN A 308 -17.27 2.82 -20.01
CA ASN A 308 -18.44 2.02 -19.61
C ASN A 308 -19.47 1.84 -20.73
N THR A 309 -19.23 2.38 -21.93
CA THR A 309 -20.19 2.19 -23.03
C THR A 309 -20.29 0.72 -23.44
N PRO A 310 -21.46 0.21 -23.88
CA PRO A 310 -21.59 -1.16 -24.37
C PRO A 310 -20.64 -1.51 -25.53
N LYS A 311 -20.21 -0.50 -26.30
CA LYS A 311 -19.18 -0.66 -27.34
C LYS A 311 -17.80 -0.88 -26.71
N SER A 312 -17.42 -0.09 -25.71
CA SER A 312 -16.16 -0.31 -24.99
C SER A 312 -16.14 -1.64 -24.27
N ILE A 313 -17.18 -1.99 -23.52
CA ILE A 313 -17.23 -3.28 -22.83
C ILE A 313 -17.03 -4.44 -23.81
N ARG A 314 -17.60 -4.35 -25.02
CA ARG A 314 -17.38 -5.34 -26.09
C ARG A 314 -15.96 -5.37 -26.65
N ILE A 315 -15.30 -4.21 -26.76
CA ILE A 315 -13.93 -4.08 -27.30
C ILE A 315 -12.86 -4.44 -26.26
N THR A 316 -13.05 -3.98 -25.03
CA THR A 316 -12.07 -4.03 -23.96
C THR A 316 -12.27 -5.24 -23.06
N ASN A 317 -13.45 -5.86 -23.12
CA ASN A 317 -13.91 -6.89 -22.21
C ASN A 317 -13.80 -6.42 -20.75
N SER A 318 -14.13 -5.16 -20.44
CA SER A 318 -14.01 -4.64 -19.07
C SER A 318 -15.20 -3.79 -18.63
N THR A 319 -15.58 -3.93 -17.36
CA THR A 319 -16.61 -3.15 -16.66
C THR A 319 -15.97 -2.34 -15.53
N VAL A 320 -15.09 -1.41 -15.90
CA VAL A 320 -14.27 -0.61 -14.97
C VAL A 320 -15.10 0.04 -13.86
N HIS A 321 -16.26 0.60 -14.20
CA HIS A 321 -17.15 1.27 -13.25
C HIS A 321 -17.76 0.35 -12.19
N ASP A 322 -17.89 -0.94 -12.49
CA ASP A 322 -18.49 -1.91 -11.57
C ASP A 322 -17.41 -2.62 -10.72
N MET A 323 -16.14 -2.28 -10.93
CA MET A 323 -15.03 -2.84 -10.16
C MET A 323 -15.11 -2.40 -8.69
N PHE A 324 -14.70 -3.31 -7.81
CA PHE A 324 -14.71 -3.11 -6.36
C PHE A 324 -13.44 -3.65 -5.71
N SER A 325 -13.15 -3.17 -4.51
CA SER A 325 -11.97 -3.54 -3.76
C SER A 325 -12.18 -4.83 -2.97
N LEU A 326 -11.40 -5.86 -3.28
CA LEU A 326 -11.09 -6.93 -2.34
C LEU A 326 -9.97 -6.47 -1.41
N VAL A 327 -10.07 -6.80 -0.13
CA VAL A 327 -8.94 -6.65 0.80
C VAL A 327 -8.62 -7.96 1.51
N ASN A 328 -7.38 -8.10 1.98
CA ASN A 328 -6.98 -9.15 2.89
C ASN A 328 -6.52 -8.51 4.21
N ASP A 329 -7.47 -8.42 5.13
CA ASP A 329 -7.23 -7.97 6.50
C ASP A 329 -7.48 -9.13 7.48
N PRO A 330 -6.42 -9.84 7.90
CA PRO A 330 -6.55 -10.99 8.80
C PRO A 330 -7.01 -10.64 10.22
N ARG A 331 -7.05 -9.34 10.59
CA ARG A 331 -7.60 -8.87 11.88
C ARG A 331 -9.12 -8.98 11.92
N ASN A 332 -9.78 -8.99 10.77
CA ASN A 332 -11.22 -9.00 10.60
C ASN A 332 -11.70 -10.35 10.04
N GLU A 333 -12.98 -10.66 10.24
CA GLU A 333 -13.59 -11.86 9.64
C GLU A 333 -13.59 -11.74 8.10
N TYR A 334 -13.42 -12.86 7.41
CA TYR A 334 -13.53 -12.90 5.96
C TYR A 334 -14.99 -12.97 5.52
N ASN A 335 -15.24 -12.55 4.28
CA ASN A 335 -16.57 -12.36 3.67
C ASN A 335 -17.44 -11.32 4.40
N THR A 336 -16.81 -10.30 4.97
CA THR A 336 -17.49 -9.13 5.55
C THR A 336 -17.19 -7.88 4.74
N LEU A 337 -18.16 -6.97 4.69
CA LEU A 337 -17.95 -5.64 4.14
C LEU A 337 -17.30 -4.75 5.20
N LEU A 338 -16.24 -4.03 4.84
CA LEU A 338 -15.54 -3.08 5.71
C LEU A 338 -15.63 -1.69 5.10
N THR A 339 -15.63 -0.66 5.95
CA THR A 339 -15.47 0.75 5.59
C THR A 339 -14.57 1.43 6.63
N VAL A 340 -13.88 2.49 6.25
CA VAL A 340 -13.11 3.33 7.20
C VAL A 340 -13.88 4.61 7.45
N ASP A 341 -14.15 4.90 8.72
CA ASP A 341 -14.87 6.11 9.13
C ASP A 341 -14.16 7.37 8.62
N ARG A 342 -14.94 8.32 8.08
CA ARG A 342 -14.50 9.64 7.59
C ARG A 342 -13.40 9.66 6.52
N LEU A 343 -12.94 8.51 6.03
CA LEU A 343 -12.01 8.42 4.91
C LEU A 343 -12.75 8.75 3.60
N GLY A 344 -12.34 9.82 2.94
CA GLY A 344 -12.99 10.27 1.70
C GLY A 344 -12.36 11.53 1.12
N ASN A 345 -12.84 11.93 -0.05
CA ASN A 345 -12.45 13.18 -0.72
C ASN A 345 -13.64 14.05 -1.11
N ILE A 346 -14.75 13.48 -1.61
CA ILE A 346 -15.91 14.25 -2.09
C ILE A 346 -17.08 14.15 -1.12
N VAL A 347 -17.61 15.29 -0.68
CA VAL A 347 -18.81 15.39 0.16
C VAL A 347 -20.02 14.82 -0.59
N GLY A 348 -20.70 13.85 0.00
CA GLY A 348 -21.80 13.12 -0.64
C GLY A 348 -21.36 12.13 -1.73
N GLY A 349 -20.04 11.88 -1.87
CA GLY A 349 -19.51 10.84 -2.73
C GLY A 349 -19.77 9.43 -2.19
N ARG A 350 -19.38 8.42 -2.98
CA ARG A 350 -19.41 7.02 -2.57
C ARG A 350 -18.46 6.80 -1.38
N PRO A 351 -18.89 6.09 -0.31
CA PRO A 351 -18.00 5.72 0.79
C PRO A 351 -16.96 4.68 0.35
N ILE A 352 -15.85 4.61 1.07
CA ILE A 352 -14.82 3.60 0.81
C ILE A 352 -15.31 2.25 1.28
N THR A 353 -15.33 1.27 0.39
CA THR A 353 -15.86 -0.07 0.70
C THR A 353 -14.87 -1.15 0.33
N TYR A 354 -14.70 -2.11 1.22
CA TYR A 354 -13.81 -3.26 1.02
C TYR A 354 -14.54 -4.57 1.31
N VAL A 355 -14.43 -5.55 0.42
CA VAL A 355 -14.86 -6.92 0.72
C VAL A 355 -13.65 -7.69 1.24
N ASN A 356 -13.65 -8.03 2.53
CA ASN A 356 -12.54 -8.75 3.15
C ASN A 356 -12.55 -10.21 2.73
N VAL A 357 -11.43 -10.72 2.21
CA VAL A 357 -11.29 -12.10 1.71
C VAL A 357 -9.93 -12.69 2.09
N SER A 358 -9.85 -14.02 2.09
CA SER A 358 -8.58 -14.72 2.20
C SER A 358 -7.69 -14.50 0.96
N MET A 359 -6.36 -14.58 1.11
CA MET A 359 -5.43 -14.47 -0.02
C MET A 359 -5.69 -15.46 -1.17
N PRO A 360 -6.05 -16.74 -0.94
CA PRO A 360 -6.39 -17.66 -2.03
C PRO A 360 -7.54 -17.15 -2.92
N VAL A 361 -8.58 -16.55 -2.31
CA VAL A 361 -9.71 -15.96 -3.04
C VAL A 361 -9.27 -14.75 -3.85
N MET A 362 -8.45 -13.87 -3.26
CA MET A 362 -7.90 -12.70 -3.94
C MET A 362 -7.02 -13.12 -5.14
N LYS A 363 -6.06 -14.03 -4.93
CA LYS A 363 -5.18 -14.56 -5.98
C LYS A 363 -5.97 -15.22 -7.11
N ALA A 364 -6.98 -16.02 -6.80
CA ALA A 364 -7.83 -16.66 -7.81
C ALA A 364 -8.58 -15.64 -8.68
N ALA A 365 -9.11 -14.56 -8.07
CA ALA A 365 -9.76 -13.47 -8.80
C ALA A 365 -8.76 -12.75 -9.72
N CYS A 366 -7.57 -12.42 -9.20
CA CYS A 366 -6.50 -11.79 -9.96
C CYS A 366 -6.05 -12.65 -11.16
N ILE A 367 -5.77 -13.94 -10.96
CA ILE A 367 -5.37 -14.87 -12.03
C ILE A 367 -6.46 -14.93 -13.11
N SER A 368 -7.73 -15.02 -12.71
CA SER A 368 -8.86 -15.09 -13.64
C SER A 368 -8.98 -13.82 -14.49
N MET A 369 -8.77 -12.65 -13.87
CA MET A 369 -8.82 -11.36 -14.54
C MET A 369 -7.61 -11.14 -15.47
N LEU A 370 -6.41 -11.58 -15.08
CA LEU A 370 -5.23 -11.58 -15.95
C LEU A 370 -5.39 -12.52 -17.15
N LYS A 371 -5.95 -13.73 -16.96
CA LYS A 371 -6.29 -14.65 -18.05
C LYS A 371 -7.33 -14.05 -19.02
N ALA A 372 -8.21 -13.18 -18.53
CA ALA A 372 -9.15 -12.41 -19.34
C ALA A 372 -8.51 -11.19 -20.04
N GLY A 373 -7.21 -10.94 -19.83
CA GLY A 373 -6.46 -9.87 -20.49
C GLY A 373 -6.68 -8.49 -19.88
N LEU A 374 -7.00 -8.42 -18.59
CA LEU A 374 -7.33 -7.19 -17.87
C LEU A 374 -6.28 -6.84 -16.80
N PRO A 375 -5.83 -5.57 -16.72
CA PRO A 375 -4.92 -5.10 -15.68
C PRO A 375 -5.64 -4.93 -14.35
N ILE A 376 -4.94 -5.12 -13.22
CA ILE A 376 -5.53 -5.08 -11.88
C ILE A 376 -4.82 -4.02 -11.04
N PHE A 377 -5.56 -3.05 -10.52
CA PHE A 377 -5.06 -2.16 -9.46
C PHE A 377 -4.86 -2.98 -8.18
N PHE A 378 -3.74 -2.79 -7.49
CA PHE A 378 -3.54 -3.37 -6.16
C PHE A 378 -2.80 -2.41 -5.23
N GLY A 379 -3.04 -2.57 -3.93
CA GLY A 379 -2.42 -1.79 -2.86
C GLY A 379 -1.60 -2.69 -1.93
N SER A 380 -0.38 -2.24 -1.59
CA SER A 380 0.59 -3.01 -0.82
C SER A 380 1.47 -2.15 0.09
N ASP A 381 2.26 -2.79 0.94
CA ASP A 381 3.39 -2.16 1.62
C ASP A 381 4.68 -2.32 0.81
N VAL A 382 4.86 -1.48 -0.23
CA VAL A 382 5.93 -1.65 -1.22
C VAL A 382 7.35 -1.50 -0.64
N GLY A 383 7.48 -0.91 0.55
CA GLY A 383 8.78 -0.69 1.20
C GLY A 383 9.35 -1.92 1.89
N LYS A 384 8.53 -2.95 2.15
CA LYS A 384 8.94 -4.17 2.86
C LYS A 384 9.56 -5.15 1.88
N TYR A 385 10.74 -5.68 2.21
CA TYR A 385 11.40 -6.73 1.44
C TYR A 385 11.41 -6.49 -0.08
N SER A 386 11.76 -5.25 -0.44
CA SER A 386 11.63 -4.72 -1.81
C SER A 386 12.84 -3.87 -2.14
N ASN A 387 13.30 -3.93 -3.39
CA ASN A 387 14.43 -3.17 -3.88
C ASN A 387 14.10 -2.48 -5.20
N SER A 388 13.99 -1.15 -5.18
CA SER A 388 13.59 -0.36 -6.35
C SER A 388 14.60 -0.35 -7.48
N LYS A 389 15.88 -0.66 -7.23
CA LYS A 389 16.92 -0.71 -8.26
C LYS A 389 16.86 -2.01 -9.06
N SER A 390 16.68 -3.14 -8.39
CA SER A 390 16.54 -4.44 -9.05
C SER A 390 15.12 -4.71 -9.54
N GLY A 391 14.11 -4.10 -8.90
CA GLY A 391 12.70 -4.32 -9.22
C GLY A 391 12.16 -5.62 -8.63
N VAL A 392 12.77 -6.14 -7.56
CA VAL A 392 12.37 -7.40 -6.93
C VAL A 392 11.66 -7.12 -5.60
N MET A 393 10.56 -7.84 -5.37
CA MET A 393 9.77 -7.85 -4.13
C MET A 393 9.60 -9.31 -3.69
N ASP A 394 10.40 -9.72 -2.72
CA ASP A 394 10.50 -11.12 -2.28
C ASP A 394 10.94 -11.21 -0.81
N LEU A 395 10.33 -12.10 -0.02
CA LEU A 395 10.61 -12.24 1.42
C LEU A 395 12.06 -12.61 1.74
N ASP A 396 12.70 -13.37 0.84
CA ASP A 396 14.08 -13.83 0.95
C ASP A 396 15.06 -12.85 0.29
N LEU A 397 14.59 -11.69 -0.19
CA LEU A 397 15.44 -10.69 -0.84
C LEU A 397 16.50 -10.12 0.11
N ILE A 398 16.18 -9.97 1.41
CA ILE A 398 17.05 -9.36 2.40
C ILE A 398 17.20 -10.29 3.61
N ASP A 399 18.42 -10.81 3.81
CA ASP A 399 18.72 -11.79 4.86
C ASP A 399 19.13 -11.12 6.18
N TYR A 400 18.13 -10.57 6.89
CA TYR A 400 18.34 -9.93 8.19
C TYR A 400 18.79 -10.91 9.28
N GLU A 401 18.37 -12.18 9.20
CA GLU A 401 18.76 -13.20 10.17
C GLU A 401 20.25 -13.52 10.05
N LEU A 402 20.78 -13.63 8.83
CA LEU A 402 22.22 -13.78 8.60
C LEU A 402 23.01 -12.60 9.18
N GLY A 403 22.54 -11.37 8.93
CA GLY A 403 23.26 -10.14 9.28
C GLY A 403 23.23 -9.80 10.78
N PHE A 404 22.10 -10.01 11.45
CA PHE A 404 21.86 -9.53 12.82
C PHE A 404 21.51 -10.64 13.82
N ASN A 405 21.39 -11.90 13.37
CA ASN A 405 21.00 -13.03 14.21
C ASN A 405 19.63 -12.81 14.91
N ILE A 406 18.71 -12.13 14.23
CA ILE A 406 17.33 -11.88 14.70
C ILE A 406 16.33 -12.21 13.60
N LYS A 407 15.12 -12.62 14.01
CA LYS A 407 13.97 -12.81 13.14
C LYS A 407 12.96 -11.69 13.32
N LEU A 408 12.45 -11.17 12.21
CA LEU A 408 11.35 -10.19 12.20
C LEU A 408 10.00 -10.91 11.96
N GLY A 409 9.63 -11.77 12.92
CA GLY A 409 8.59 -12.80 12.73
C GLY A 409 7.15 -12.42 13.06
N MET A 410 6.78 -11.12 13.04
CA MET A 410 5.37 -10.73 13.27
C MET A 410 4.48 -11.25 12.13
N SER A 411 3.28 -11.72 12.47
CA SER A 411 2.26 -12.05 11.46
C SER A 411 1.73 -10.80 10.74
N LYS A 412 1.07 -10.99 9.59
CA LYS A 412 0.40 -9.89 8.87
C LYS A 412 -0.61 -9.12 9.74
N ALA A 413 -1.37 -9.81 10.59
CA ALA A 413 -2.31 -9.17 11.51
C ALA A 413 -1.60 -8.34 12.59
N GLN A 414 -0.54 -8.92 13.19
CA GLN A 414 0.25 -8.24 14.21
C GLN A 414 0.91 -6.97 13.65
N ARG A 415 1.49 -7.05 12.45
CA ARG A 415 2.11 -5.89 11.80
C ARG A 415 1.12 -4.74 11.56
N LEU A 416 -0.13 -5.06 11.18
CA LEU A 416 -1.20 -4.07 11.06
C LEU A 416 -1.62 -3.50 12.43
N MET A 417 -1.70 -4.33 13.47
CA MET A 417 -2.12 -3.90 14.81
C MET A 417 -1.07 -3.03 15.53
N THR A 418 0.22 -3.28 15.31
CA THR A 418 1.33 -2.58 15.96
C THR A 418 1.82 -1.36 15.18
N GLY A 419 1.34 -1.18 13.93
CA GLY A 419 1.76 -0.09 13.05
C GLY A 419 3.06 -0.36 12.29
N GLU A 420 3.54 -1.61 12.25
CA GLU A 420 4.73 -2.01 11.48
C GLU A 420 4.48 -2.05 9.97
N SER A 421 3.24 -2.35 9.56
CA SER A 421 2.85 -2.38 8.15
C SER A 421 1.47 -1.78 7.94
N ALA A 422 1.28 -1.20 6.76
CA ALA A 422 0.03 -0.62 6.30
C ALA A 422 0.02 -0.61 4.77
N MET A 423 -1.12 -0.25 4.18
CA MET A 423 -1.19 -0.03 2.74
C MET A 423 -0.52 1.31 2.40
N THR A 424 0.64 1.29 1.73
CA THR A 424 1.44 2.51 1.48
C THR A 424 1.50 2.92 0.02
N HIS A 425 1.35 1.98 -0.92
CA HIS A 425 1.54 2.29 -2.33
C HIS A 425 0.65 1.45 -3.25
N ALA A 426 0.20 2.08 -4.34
CA ALA A 426 -0.68 1.47 -5.34
C ALA A 426 0.08 1.21 -6.65
N MET A 427 -0.12 0.04 -7.23
CA MET A 427 0.51 -0.39 -8.48
C MET A 427 -0.47 -1.21 -9.33
N VAL A 428 -0.01 -1.75 -10.47
CA VAL A 428 -0.86 -2.55 -11.38
C VAL A 428 -0.25 -3.92 -11.66
N LEU A 429 -1.03 -4.99 -11.49
CA LEU A 429 -0.66 -6.33 -11.96
C LEU A 429 -0.97 -6.48 -13.45
N THR A 430 -0.02 -6.99 -14.22
CA THR A 430 -0.18 -7.21 -15.68
C THR A 430 0.15 -8.63 -16.15
N ALA A 431 0.78 -9.44 -15.30
CA ALA A 431 1.08 -10.84 -15.62
C ALA A 431 1.26 -11.67 -14.35
N VAL A 432 1.18 -12.99 -14.50
CA VAL A 432 1.46 -13.98 -13.47
C VAL A 432 2.17 -15.18 -14.10
N HIS A 433 3.15 -15.73 -13.39
CA HIS A 433 3.73 -17.01 -13.73
C HIS A 433 3.08 -18.07 -12.86
N LEU A 434 2.53 -19.09 -13.52
CA LEU A 434 1.90 -20.25 -12.90
C LEU A 434 2.83 -21.47 -13.03
N ASP A 435 2.86 -22.31 -11.99
CA ASP A 435 3.48 -23.64 -12.02
C ASP A 435 2.65 -24.65 -12.84
N GLU A 436 3.12 -25.90 -12.90
CA GLU A 436 2.46 -26.98 -13.64
C GLU A 436 1.07 -27.32 -13.07
N GLU A 437 0.87 -27.10 -11.77
CA GLU A 437 -0.41 -27.26 -11.06
C GLU A 437 -1.34 -26.04 -11.20
N GLY A 438 -0.88 -24.96 -11.83
CA GLY A 438 -1.63 -23.74 -12.05
C GLY A 438 -1.68 -22.78 -10.85
N LYS A 439 -0.81 -22.95 -9.84
CA LYS A 439 -0.64 -22.02 -8.73
C LYS A 439 0.33 -20.90 -9.11
N SER A 440 0.12 -19.73 -8.53
CA SER A 440 0.99 -18.57 -8.77
C SER A 440 2.35 -18.74 -8.10
N VAL A 441 3.41 -18.41 -8.85
CA VAL A 441 4.80 -18.41 -8.38
C VAL A 441 5.33 -16.99 -8.22
N ARG A 442 5.04 -16.13 -9.20
CA ARG A 442 5.44 -14.72 -9.20
C ARG A 442 4.54 -13.89 -10.11
N TRP A 443 4.54 -12.60 -9.88
CA TRP A 443 3.62 -11.62 -10.46
C TRP A 443 4.40 -10.48 -11.09
N ARG A 444 3.90 -9.96 -12.21
CA ARG A 444 4.47 -8.80 -12.89
C ARG A 444 3.73 -7.54 -12.47
N VAL A 445 4.49 -6.54 -12.09
CA VAL A 445 3.99 -5.29 -11.52
C VAL A 445 4.45 -4.12 -12.37
N GLN A 446 3.50 -3.34 -12.88
CA GLN A 446 3.75 -2.02 -13.45
C GLN A 446 3.79 -1.00 -12.31
N ASN A 447 4.91 -0.31 -12.15
CA ASN A 447 5.05 0.78 -11.19
C ASN A 447 4.93 2.15 -11.88
N SER A 448 4.86 3.22 -11.09
CA SER A 448 4.75 4.61 -11.54
C SER A 448 5.96 5.45 -11.09
N TRP A 449 7.16 4.88 -11.14
CA TRP A 449 8.43 5.56 -10.77
C TRP A 449 9.34 5.84 -11.97
N GLY A 450 8.80 5.73 -13.20
CA GLY A 450 9.57 5.87 -14.43
C GLY A 450 10.40 4.64 -14.78
N GLU A 451 11.02 4.68 -15.96
CA GLU A 451 11.75 3.55 -16.54
C GLU A 451 13.06 3.22 -15.79
N GLY A 452 13.62 4.17 -15.03
CA GLY A 452 14.85 3.95 -14.26
C GLY A 452 14.68 3.09 -13.00
N ALA A 453 13.45 2.76 -12.61
CA ALA A 453 13.17 1.87 -11.48
C ALA A 453 12.92 0.44 -11.96
N GLY A 454 13.46 -0.54 -11.24
CA GLY A 454 13.34 -1.95 -11.59
C GLY A 454 13.92 -2.28 -12.96
N THR A 455 13.22 -3.13 -13.71
CA THR A 455 13.57 -3.45 -15.11
C THR A 455 12.67 -2.62 -16.03
N ASP A 456 13.13 -1.45 -16.48
CA ASP A 456 12.38 -0.53 -17.34
C ASP A 456 11.01 -0.12 -16.75
N GLY A 457 10.95 0.17 -15.45
CA GLY A 457 9.72 0.51 -14.73
C GLY A 457 8.92 -0.69 -14.21
N TRP A 458 9.36 -1.91 -14.51
CA TRP A 458 8.70 -3.15 -14.13
C TRP A 458 9.33 -3.81 -12.93
N PHE A 459 8.46 -4.39 -12.11
CA PHE A 459 8.82 -5.14 -10.92
C PHE A 459 8.33 -6.58 -11.04
N VAL A 460 9.03 -7.48 -10.36
CA VAL A 460 8.66 -8.88 -10.15
C VAL A 460 8.40 -9.06 -8.66
N MET A 461 7.28 -9.69 -8.35
CA MET A 461 6.80 -9.90 -7.00
C MET A 461 6.58 -11.39 -6.79
N SER A 462 7.24 -12.00 -5.81
CA SER A 462 7.00 -13.42 -5.53
C SER A 462 5.62 -13.64 -4.93
N ASP A 463 5.12 -14.87 -5.06
CA ASP A 463 3.79 -15.22 -4.55
C ASP A 463 3.69 -15.12 -3.02
N ALA A 464 4.79 -15.38 -2.31
CA ALA A 464 4.87 -15.25 -0.85
C ALA A 464 4.87 -13.78 -0.42
N TRP A 465 5.54 -12.89 -1.16
CA TRP A 465 5.48 -11.45 -0.89
C TRP A 465 4.05 -10.93 -1.06
N MET A 466 3.32 -11.42 -2.06
CA MET A 466 1.90 -11.09 -2.24
C MET A 466 1.05 -11.49 -1.02
N ASP A 467 1.31 -12.64 -0.40
CA ASP A 467 0.58 -13.05 0.80
C ASP A 467 0.82 -12.11 1.99
N GLU A 468 2.06 -11.65 2.18
CA GLU A 468 2.45 -10.92 3.38
C GLU A 468 2.22 -9.40 3.28
N PHE A 469 2.37 -8.81 2.08
CA PHE A 469 2.43 -7.35 1.92
C PHE A 469 1.46 -6.76 0.91
N VAL A 470 0.68 -7.56 0.16
CA VAL A 470 -0.47 -7.06 -0.60
C VAL A 470 -1.72 -7.09 0.27
N TYR A 471 -2.42 -5.96 0.33
CA TYR A 471 -3.62 -5.80 1.16
C TYR A 471 -4.89 -5.60 0.35
N GLN A 472 -4.80 -5.08 -0.88
CA GLN A 472 -5.96 -4.75 -1.71
C GLN A 472 -5.74 -5.18 -3.15
N ALA A 473 -6.80 -5.67 -3.80
CA ALA A 473 -6.87 -5.81 -5.26
C ALA A 473 -8.26 -5.40 -5.75
N VAL A 474 -8.31 -4.60 -6.81
CA VAL A 474 -9.58 -4.14 -7.40
C VAL A 474 -9.94 -5.03 -8.58
N VAL A 475 -11.09 -5.68 -8.50
CA VAL A 475 -11.51 -6.72 -9.45
C VAL A 475 -12.92 -6.46 -9.97
N GLU A 476 -13.26 -7.08 -11.12
CA GLU A 476 -14.64 -7.07 -11.60
C GLU A 476 -15.51 -8.11 -10.87
N PRO A 477 -16.79 -7.82 -10.59
CA PRO A 477 -17.72 -8.72 -9.92
C PRO A 477 -17.90 -10.11 -10.56
N ARG A 478 -17.55 -10.28 -11.84
CA ARG A 478 -17.66 -11.56 -12.56
C ARG A 478 -16.47 -12.51 -12.33
N PHE A 479 -15.36 -12.03 -11.76
CA PHE A 479 -14.17 -12.86 -11.47
C PHE A 479 -14.14 -13.36 -10.02
N VAL A 480 -15.18 -13.09 -9.25
CA VAL A 480 -15.35 -13.60 -7.88
C VAL A 480 -16.57 -14.50 -7.79
N ALA A 481 -16.58 -15.39 -6.80
CA ALA A 481 -17.75 -16.20 -6.50
C ALA A 481 -18.95 -15.31 -6.11
N LYS A 482 -20.16 -15.80 -6.37
CA LYS A 482 -21.40 -15.10 -6.01
C LYS A 482 -21.43 -14.72 -4.52
N SER A 483 -20.98 -15.61 -3.63
CA SER A 483 -20.92 -15.37 -2.19
C SER A 483 -20.07 -14.16 -1.82
N VAL A 484 -18.96 -13.91 -2.52
CA VAL A 484 -18.08 -12.75 -2.29
C VAL A 484 -18.74 -11.48 -2.82
N ARG A 485 -19.35 -11.54 -4.02
CA ARG A 485 -20.04 -10.41 -4.62
C ARG A 485 -21.23 -9.95 -3.79
N ASP A 486 -22.00 -10.88 -3.25
CA ASP A 486 -23.23 -10.58 -2.51
C ASP A 486 -22.93 -9.81 -1.19
N VAL A 487 -21.68 -9.85 -0.68
CA VAL A 487 -21.22 -9.04 0.47
C VAL A 487 -21.34 -7.53 0.21
N LEU A 488 -21.24 -7.08 -1.05
CA LEU A 488 -21.35 -5.65 -1.40
C LEU A 488 -22.71 -5.04 -1.05
N GLY A 489 -23.77 -5.86 -0.95
CA GLY A 489 -25.10 -5.41 -0.55
C GLY A 489 -25.34 -5.40 0.96
N GLY A 490 -24.36 -5.83 1.76
CA GLY A 490 -24.46 -5.92 3.22
C GLY A 490 -24.16 -4.62 3.96
N GLU A 491 -24.35 -4.64 5.28
CA GLU A 491 -23.91 -3.55 6.17
C GLU A 491 -22.40 -3.64 6.41
N ALA A 492 -21.70 -2.52 6.29
CA ALA A 492 -20.26 -2.46 6.45
C ALA A 492 -19.87 -2.33 7.93
N LYS A 493 -18.92 -3.15 8.38
CA LYS A 493 -18.21 -2.92 9.64
C LYS A 493 -17.36 -1.66 9.51
N VAL A 494 -17.63 -0.69 10.37
CA VAL A 494 -16.91 0.60 10.39
C VAL A 494 -15.61 0.47 11.19
N LEU A 495 -14.48 0.71 10.53
CA LEU A 495 -13.16 0.83 11.13
C LEU A 495 -12.87 2.29 11.48
N ASN A 496 -11.98 2.53 12.44
CA ASN A 496 -11.61 3.88 12.85
C ASN A 496 -10.85 4.63 11.74
N LEU A 497 -10.92 5.97 11.71
CA LEU A 497 -10.19 6.82 10.74
C LEU A 497 -8.66 6.59 10.70
N TRP A 498 -8.06 6.11 11.79
CA TRP A 498 -6.63 5.79 11.89
C TRP A 498 -6.32 4.31 11.65
N ASP A 499 -7.25 3.54 11.10
CA ASP A 499 -6.98 2.15 10.72
C ASP A 499 -5.93 2.07 9.59
N PRO A 500 -4.99 1.11 9.61
CA PRO A 500 -3.96 0.94 8.58
C PRO A 500 -4.51 0.52 7.20
N MET A 501 -5.78 0.14 7.08
CA MET A 501 -6.48 -0.06 5.80
C MET A 501 -6.96 1.29 5.21
N GLY A 502 -6.12 2.31 5.33
CA GLY A 502 -6.39 3.71 5.00
C GLY A 502 -5.99 4.07 3.56
N ALA A 503 -5.58 5.33 3.35
CA ALA A 503 -5.17 5.83 2.04
C ALA A 503 -3.80 5.30 1.57
N LEU A 504 -3.63 5.19 0.26
CA LEU A 504 -2.39 4.79 -0.42
C LEU A 504 -1.55 6.01 -0.80
N ALA A 505 -0.47 6.30 -0.06
CA ALA A 505 0.67 7.14 -0.48
C ALA A 505 1.76 7.26 0.59
#